data_AF-A0A2T1D322-F1
#
_entry.id   AF-A0A2T1D322-F1
#
_cell.length_a   1.000
_cell.length_b   1.000
_cell.length_c   1.000
_cell.angle_alpha   90.00
_cell.angle_beta   90.00
_cell.angle_gamma   90.00
#
_symmetry.space_group_name_H-M   'P 1'
#
loop_
_entity.id
_entity.type
_entity.pdbx_description
1 polymer ?
#
loop_
_entity_poly.entity_id
_entity_poly.type
_entity_poly.pdbx_seq_one_letter_code
_entity_poly.pdbx_strand_id
1 'polypeptide(L)'
;MFLVKDSSEVREKRIKQFLDEDPALSALLSVIHFEWTVRRAIVALGSSPNVVVRAKLKNCHGLDKYKDVWKDEVFPNVRLRLPEEVVKDWTGLGRAFRLRHRLVHGATSCGTEYAKERVYWAIEATNDVRSICFKKGINLDSRLPVRRVCKP
;
A
#
# COMPACT_ATOMS: atom_id res chain seq x y z
N MET A 1 9.96 10.41 -0.19
CA MET A 1 9.99 9.00 0.25
C MET A 1 9.79 9.00 1.75
N PHE A 2 8.73 8.36 2.26
CA PHE A 2 8.44 8.34 3.69
C PHE A 2 9.62 7.77 4.49
N LEU A 3 10.09 8.49 5.50
CA LEU A 3 11.15 8.00 6.37
C LEU A 3 10.59 6.88 7.25
N VAL A 4 11.37 5.83 7.47
CA VAL A 4 10.98 4.71 8.35
C VAL A 4 10.74 5.17 9.80
N LYS A 5 11.24 6.35 10.17
CA LYS A 5 11.05 6.96 11.47
C LYS A 5 9.66 7.59 11.67
N ASP A 6 8.93 7.87 10.58
CA ASP A 6 7.58 8.42 10.67
C ASP A 6 6.58 7.27 10.84
N SER A 7 5.82 7.29 11.95
CA SER A 7 4.72 6.34 12.12
C SER A 7 3.70 6.50 10.99
N SER A 8 2.98 5.43 10.64
CA SER A 8 1.92 5.55 9.63
C SER A 8 0.83 6.54 10.05
N GLU A 9 0.52 6.62 11.34
CA GLU A 9 -0.44 7.59 11.87
C GLU A 9 -0.04 9.05 11.58
N VAL A 10 1.23 9.40 11.82
CA VAL A 10 1.76 10.75 11.53
C VAL A 10 1.67 11.04 10.03
N ARG A 11 1.97 10.04 9.18
CA ARG A 11 1.88 10.18 7.73
C ARG A 11 0.44 10.36 7.25
N GLU A 12 -0.50 9.56 7.76
CA GLU A 12 -1.92 9.68 7.43
C GLU A 12 -2.48 11.04 7.85
N LYS A 13 -2.12 11.53 9.03
CA LYS A 13 -2.50 12.88 9.49
C LYS A 13 -1.96 13.95 8.53
N ARG A 14 -0.69 13.83 8.12
CA ARG A 14 -0.08 14.78 7.17
C ARG A 14 -0.70 14.72 5.79
N ILE A 15 -1.03 13.53 5.29
CA ILE A 15 -1.75 13.33 4.02
C ILE A 15 -3.11 14.02 4.08
N LYS A 16 -3.85 13.84 5.17
CA LYS A 16 -5.17 14.46 5.36
C LYS A 16 -5.09 15.99 5.43
N GLN A 17 -4.07 16.56 6.07
CA GLN A 17 -3.86 18.02 6.09
C GLN A 17 -3.72 18.61 4.69
N PHE A 18 -3.07 17.90 3.77
CA PHE A 18 -2.95 18.36 2.39
C PHE A 18 -4.28 18.38 1.64
N LEU A 19 -5.38 17.80 2.13
CA LEU A 19 -6.67 17.90 1.44
C LEU A 19 -7.16 19.35 1.31
N ASP A 20 -6.86 20.18 2.32
CA ASP A 20 -7.30 21.57 2.34
C ASP A 20 -6.30 22.49 1.60
N GLU A 21 -5.01 22.11 1.57
CA GLU A 21 -3.93 22.88 0.95
C GLU A 21 -3.74 22.54 -0.55
N ASP A 22 -3.64 21.26 -0.86
CA ASP A 22 -3.43 20.72 -2.22
C ASP A 22 -4.06 19.31 -2.33
N PRO A 23 -5.34 19.23 -2.76
CA PRO A 23 -6.06 17.97 -2.90
C PRO A 23 -5.38 16.97 -3.83
N ALA A 24 -4.68 17.45 -4.88
CA ALA A 24 -4.00 16.59 -5.83
C ALA A 24 -2.78 15.94 -5.16
N LEU A 25 -1.98 16.72 -4.43
CA LEU A 25 -0.86 16.19 -3.65
C LEU A 25 -1.32 15.18 -2.59
N SER A 26 -2.42 15.49 -1.87
CA SER A 26 -3.01 14.55 -0.91
C SER A 26 -3.39 13.22 -1.57
N ALA A 27 -4.08 13.27 -2.71
CA ALA A 27 -4.44 12.09 -3.48
C ALA A 27 -3.22 11.27 -3.91
N LEU A 28 -2.15 11.92 -4.39
CA LEU A 28 -0.91 11.25 -4.77
C LEU A 28 -0.25 10.56 -3.56
N LEU A 29 -0.10 11.28 -2.44
CA LEU A 29 0.57 10.76 -1.26
C LEU A 29 -0.20 9.61 -0.61
N SER A 30 -1.54 9.64 -0.62
CA SER A 30 -2.38 8.56 -0.09
C SER A 30 -2.16 7.23 -0.83
N VAL A 31 -2.08 7.25 -2.16
CA VAL A 31 -1.80 6.05 -2.96
C VAL A 31 -0.36 5.58 -2.74
N ILE A 32 0.62 6.49 -2.71
CA ILE A 32 2.01 6.14 -2.40
C ILE A 32 2.13 5.50 -1.01
N HIS A 33 1.34 5.97 -0.04
CA HIS A 33 1.30 5.42 1.31
C HIS A 33 0.77 3.98 1.32
N PHE A 34 -0.30 3.70 0.57
CA PHE A 34 -0.77 2.33 0.35
C PHE A 34 0.28 1.47 -0.34
N GLU A 35 0.89 1.93 -1.44
CA GLU A 35 1.92 1.19 -2.18
C GLU A 35 3.11 0.82 -1.29
N TRP A 36 3.56 1.76 -0.46
CA TRP A 36 4.62 1.51 0.51
C TRP A 36 4.21 0.44 1.53
N THR A 37 2.99 0.52 2.05
CA THR A 37 2.47 -0.43 3.04
C THR A 37 2.32 -1.83 2.47
N VAL A 38 1.66 -1.99 1.32
CA VAL A 38 1.42 -3.30 0.71
C VAL A 38 2.74 -3.96 0.29
N ARG A 39 3.71 -3.21 -0.24
CA ARG A 39 5.05 -3.73 -0.55
C ARG A 39 5.74 -4.29 0.68
N ARG A 40 5.67 -3.59 1.81
CA ARG A 40 6.27 -4.04 3.06
C ARG A 40 5.54 -5.23 3.66
N ALA A 41 4.21 -5.26 3.58
CA ALA A 41 3.40 -6.41 3.96
C ALA A 41 3.79 -7.66 3.15
N ILE A 42 3.90 -7.53 1.82
CA ILE A 42 4.36 -8.63 0.94
C ILE A 42 5.76 -9.10 1.34
N VAL A 43 6.71 -8.19 1.57
CA VAL A 43 8.06 -8.55 2.04
C VAL A 43 8.03 -9.18 3.44
N ALA A 44 7.10 -8.82 4.31
CA ALA A 44 7.07 -9.34 5.68
C ALA A 44 6.35 -10.69 5.77
N LEU A 45 5.29 -10.90 5.00
CA LEU A 45 4.42 -12.08 5.05
C LEU A 45 4.73 -13.13 3.97
N GLY A 46 5.50 -12.74 2.94
CA GLY A 46 5.81 -13.60 1.80
C GLY A 46 6.47 -14.93 2.18
N SER A 47 6.29 -15.95 1.34
CA SER A 47 6.88 -17.27 1.52
C SER A 47 8.35 -17.33 1.06
N SER A 48 8.71 -16.60 0.01
CA SER A 48 10.07 -16.62 -0.54
C SER A 48 11.07 -15.81 0.31
N PRO A 49 12.39 -16.05 0.13
CA PRO A 49 13.43 -15.19 0.67
C PRO A 49 13.26 -13.72 0.27
N ASN A 50 13.62 -12.79 1.16
CA ASN A 50 13.35 -11.37 0.97
C ASN A 50 13.96 -10.82 -0.34
N VAL A 51 15.11 -11.33 -0.77
CA VAL A 51 15.77 -10.92 -2.03
C VAL A 51 14.91 -11.25 -3.25
N VAL A 52 14.26 -12.42 -3.26
CA VAL A 52 13.38 -12.88 -4.35
C VAL A 52 12.10 -12.05 -4.37
N VAL A 53 11.48 -11.85 -3.21
CA VAL A 53 10.27 -11.02 -3.09
C VAL A 53 10.54 -9.59 -3.55
N ARG A 54 11.69 -9.01 -3.15
CA ARG A 54 12.09 -7.66 -3.57
C ARG A 54 12.35 -7.57 -5.07
N ALA A 55 12.89 -8.62 -5.69
CA ALA A 55 13.05 -8.68 -7.14
C ALA A 55 11.68 -8.66 -7.85
N LYS A 56 10.71 -9.45 -7.39
CA LYS A 56 9.32 -9.43 -7.91
C LYS A 56 8.68 -8.04 -7.80
N LEU A 57 8.93 -7.34 -6.69
CA LEU A 57 8.38 -6.00 -6.44
C LEU A 57 9.07 -4.86 -7.20
N LYS A 58 10.23 -5.09 -7.84
CA LYS A 58 11.00 -4.05 -8.53
C LYS A 58 10.20 -3.41 -9.67
N ASN A 59 9.49 -4.22 -10.45
CA ASN A 59 8.68 -3.79 -11.60
C ASN A 59 7.16 -3.89 -11.31
N CYS A 60 6.79 -3.95 -10.03
CA CYS A 60 5.39 -4.11 -9.61
C CYS A 60 4.72 -2.73 -9.50
N HIS A 61 3.93 -2.36 -10.49
CA HIS A 61 3.21 -1.09 -10.52
C HIS A 61 1.72 -1.30 -10.73
N GLY A 62 0.91 -0.51 -10.03
CA GLY A 62 -0.54 -0.59 -10.12
C GLY A 62 -1.14 -1.73 -9.29
N LEU A 63 -2.44 -1.63 -9.09
CA LEU A 63 -3.18 -2.42 -8.12
C LEU A 63 -3.21 -3.92 -8.47
N ASP A 64 -3.37 -4.25 -9.75
CA ASP A 64 -3.43 -5.64 -10.22
C ASP A 64 -2.10 -6.39 -10.03
N LYS A 65 -0.96 -5.72 -10.25
CA LYS A 65 0.34 -6.34 -10.00
C LYS A 65 0.58 -6.64 -8.52
N TYR A 66 0.11 -5.78 -7.62
CA TYR A 66 0.18 -6.10 -6.19
C TYR A 66 -0.73 -7.28 -5.82
N LYS A 67 -1.91 -7.40 -6.44
CA LYS A 67 -2.78 -8.57 -6.29
C LYS A 67 -2.09 -9.86 -6.74
N ASP A 68 -1.42 -9.84 -7.90
CA ASP A 68 -0.70 -11.01 -8.43
C ASP A 68 0.44 -11.42 -7.48
N VAL A 69 1.29 -10.47 -7.08
CA VAL A 69 2.42 -10.79 -6.18
C VAL A 69 1.93 -11.25 -4.81
N TRP A 70 0.84 -10.66 -4.29
CA TRP A 70 0.24 -11.11 -3.03
C TRP A 70 -0.27 -12.55 -3.12
N LYS A 71 -0.94 -12.91 -4.23
CA LYS A 71 -1.41 -14.27 -4.49
C LYS A 71 -0.24 -15.27 -4.49
N ASP A 72 0.88 -14.91 -5.08
CA ASP A 72 2.02 -15.82 -5.17
C ASP A 72 2.80 -15.94 -3.85
N GLU A 73 2.99 -14.82 -3.14
CA GLU A 73 3.90 -14.77 -1.99
C GLU A 73 3.18 -14.85 -0.65
N VAL A 74 2.06 -14.16 -0.49
CA VAL A 74 1.41 -13.96 0.82
C VAL A 74 0.30 -14.98 1.05
N PHE A 75 -0.52 -15.24 0.03
CA PHE A 75 -1.65 -16.16 0.13
C PHE A 75 -1.27 -17.57 0.63
N PRO A 76 -0.15 -18.21 0.21
CA PRO A 76 0.21 -19.53 0.71
C PRO A 76 0.35 -19.61 2.24
N ASN A 77 0.80 -18.53 2.88
CA ASN A 77 1.03 -18.47 4.33
C ASN A 77 -0.16 -17.89 5.09
N VAL A 78 -0.83 -16.89 4.52
CA VAL A 78 -1.86 -16.11 5.21
C VAL A 78 -3.27 -16.63 4.89
N ARG A 79 -3.46 -17.24 3.72
CA ARG A 79 -4.74 -17.71 3.18
C ARG A 79 -5.82 -16.63 3.12
N LEU A 80 -5.41 -15.39 2.87
CA LEU A 80 -6.28 -14.26 2.61
C LEU A 80 -5.88 -13.61 1.30
N ARG A 81 -6.84 -13.46 0.40
CA ARG A 81 -6.73 -12.76 -0.87
C ARG A 81 -6.71 -11.26 -0.62
N LEU A 82 -5.84 -10.56 -1.34
CA LEU A 82 -5.68 -9.12 -1.17
C LEU A 82 -6.98 -8.36 -1.53
N PRO A 83 -7.60 -8.60 -2.71
CA PRO A 83 -8.98 -8.22 -2.93
C PRO A 83 -9.91 -9.16 -2.13
N GLU A 84 -11.11 -8.70 -1.81
CA GLU A 84 -12.19 -9.46 -1.15
C GLU A 84 -11.99 -9.68 0.34
N GLU A 85 -10.80 -10.11 0.79
CA GLU A 85 -10.59 -10.56 2.18
C GLU A 85 -9.73 -9.61 3.02
N VAL A 86 -8.76 -8.92 2.41
CA VAL A 86 -7.89 -7.97 3.11
C VAL A 86 -8.40 -6.55 2.98
N VAL A 87 -8.46 -6.02 1.76
CA VAL A 87 -8.89 -4.64 1.50
C VAL A 87 -10.40 -4.61 1.30
N LYS A 88 -11.12 -3.96 2.22
CA LYS A 88 -12.59 -3.95 2.24
C LYS A 88 -13.19 -3.23 1.05
N ASP A 89 -12.62 -2.08 0.67
CA ASP A 89 -13.06 -1.32 -0.50
C ASP A 89 -12.02 -1.33 -1.63
N TRP A 90 -11.89 -2.49 -2.27
CA TRP A 90 -10.99 -2.65 -3.41
C TRP A 90 -11.38 -1.76 -4.61
N THR A 91 -12.68 -1.57 -4.82
CA THR A 91 -13.20 -0.75 -5.93
C THR A 91 -12.89 0.73 -5.73
N GLY A 92 -13.09 1.25 -4.52
CA GLY A 92 -12.72 2.60 -4.11
C GLY A 92 -11.22 2.83 -4.22
N LEU A 93 -10.41 1.89 -3.71
CA LEU A 93 -8.95 1.93 -3.90
C LEU A 93 -8.57 1.98 -5.39
N GLY A 94 -9.22 1.19 -6.24
CA GLY A 94 -9.03 1.23 -7.68
C GLY A 94 -9.33 2.60 -8.30
N ARG A 95 -10.36 3.31 -7.81
CA ARG A 95 -10.65 4.70 -8.21
C ARG A 95 -9.56 5.67 -7.76
N ALA A 96 -8.99 5.48 -6.58
CA ALA A 96 -7.86 6.28 -6.09
C ALA A 96 -6.61 6.09 -6.97
N PHE A 97 -6.27 4.86 -7.33
CA PHE A 97 -5.18 4.54 -8.26
C PHE A 97 -5.38 5.18 -9.64
N ARG A 98 -6.61 5.15 -10.18
CA ARG A 98 -6.93 5.83 -11.45
C ARG A 98 -6.74 7.33 -11.37
N LEU A 99 -7.17 7.98 -10.28
CA LEU A 99 -6.92 9.42 -10.08
C LEU A 99 -5.41 9.70 -10.03
N ARG A 100 -4.64 8.96 -9.23
CA ARG A 100 -3.17 9.11 -9.15
C ARG A 100 -2.52 8.95 -10.52
N HIS A 101 -2.94 7.98 -11.33
CA HIS A 101 -2.42 7.81 -12.68
C HIS A 101 -2.66 9.05 -13.53
N ARG A 102 -3.90 9.54 -13.59
CA ARG A 102 -4.24 10.73 -14.37
C ARG A 102 -3.52 12.00 -13.89
N LEU A 103 -3.38 12.19 -12.58
CA LEU A 103 -2.66 13.34 -12.00
C LEU A 103 -1.18 13.33 -12.37
N VAL A 104 -0.49 12.19 -12.21
CA VAL A 104 0.95 12.09 -12.53
C VAL A 104 1.24 12.31 -14.01
N HIS A 105 0.30 11.95 -14.90
CA HIS A 105 0.43 12.19 -16.33
C HIS A 105 -0.11 13.56 -16.79
N GLY A 106 -0.51 14.43 -15.86
CA GLY A 106 -1.04 15.76 -16.21
C GLY A 106 -2.37 15.74 -16.97
N ALA A 107 -3.08 14.61 -16.96
CA ALA A 107 -4.31 14.41 -17.73
C ALA A 107 -5.59 14.86 -16.99
N THR A 108 -5.46 15.34 -15.75
CA THR A 108 -6.57 15.88 -14.96
C THR A 108 -6.05 16.77 -13.83
N SER A 109 -6.93 17.59 -13.28
CA SER A 109 -6.87 18.11 -11.90
C SER A 109 -8.00 17.48 -11.06
N CYS A 110 -8.06 17.80 -9.77
CA CYS A 110 -9.18 17.42 -8.91
C CYS A 110 -9.44 18.48 -7.85
N GLY A 111 -10.72 18.70 -7.52
CA GLY A 111 -11.12 19.50 -6.36
C GLY A 111 -11.15 18.68 -5.07
N THR A 112 -11.27 19.39 -3.94
CA THR A 112 -11.19 18.83 -2.58
C THR A 112 -12.15 17.66 -2.37
N GLU A 113 -13.45 17.82 -2.60
CA GLU A 113 -14.44 16.76 -2.34
C GLU A 113 -14.19 15.49 -3.15
N TYR A 114 -13.79 15.64 -4.42
CA TYR A 114 -13.48 14.50 -5.28
C TYR A 114 -12.21 13.76 -4.81
N ALA A 115 -11.19 14.50 -4.40
CA ALA A 115 -9.94 13.94 -3.89
C ALA A 115 -10.14 13.28 -2.51
N LYS A 116 -10.91 13.92 -1.63
CA LYS A 116 -11.19 13.51 -0.26
C LYS A 116 -11.62 12.06 -0.18
N GLU A 117 -12.67 11.70 -0.89
CA GLU A 117 -13.20 10.34 -0.94
C GLU A 117 -12.11 9.30 -1.30
N ARG A 118 -11.29 9.60 -2.32
CA ARG A 118 -10.22 8.71 -2.80
C ARG A 118 -9.04 8.62 -1.85
N VAL A 119 -8.71 9.72 -1.17
CA VAL A 119 -7.70 9.75 -0.12
C VAL A 119 -8.12 8.86 1.04
N TYR A 120 -9.38 8.96 1.47
CA TYR A 120 -9.91 8.11 2.54
C TYR A 120 -9.89 6.63 2.14
N TRP A 121 -10.36 6.27 0.94
CA TRP A 121 -10.27 4.88 0.45
C TRP A 121 -8.84 4.32 0.47
N ALA A 122 -7.85 5.10 0.05
CA ALA A 122 -6.45 4.67 0.06
C ALA A 122 -5.88 4.52 1.48
N ILE A 123 -6.24 5.40 2.40
CA ILE A 123 -5.84 5.33 3.81
C ILE A 123 -6.52 4.14 4.51
N GLU A 124 -7.81 3.91 4.28
CA GLU A 124 -8.54 2.77 4.85
C GLU A 124 -7.96 1.44 4.35
N ALA A 125 -7.69 1.32 3.05
CA ALA A 125 -7.03 0.15 2.50
C ALA A 125 -5.62 -0.07 3.09
N THR A 126 -4.91 1.02 3.40
CA THR A 126 -3.61 0.94 4.09
C THR A 126 -3.79 0.36 5.49
N ASN A 127 -4.78 0.84 6.23
CA ASN A 127 -5.08 0.37 7.58
C ASN A 127 -5.57 -1.08 7.61
N ASP A 128 -6.34 -1.51 6.62
CA ASP A 128 -6.75 -2.90 6.44
C ASP A 128 -5.53 -3.85 6.30
N VAL A 129 -4.58 -3.52 5.41
CA VAL A 129 -3.33 -4.29 5.24
C VAL A 129 -2.50 -4.31 6.52
N ARG A 130 -2.39 -3.16 7.20
CA ARG A 130 -1.68 -3.05 8.49
C ARG A 130 -2.31 -3.93 9.56
N SER A 131 -3.64 -3.97 9.65
CA SER A 131 -4.37 -4.79 10.63
C SER A 131 -4.01 -6.27 10.50
N ILE A 132 -3.94 -6.80 9.28
CA ILE A 132 -3.52 -8.18 9.03
C ILE A 132 -2.08 -8.43 9.49
N CYS A 133 -1.17 -7.52 9.18
CA CYS A 133 0.23 -7.64 9.61
C CYS A 133 0.35 -7.60 11.15
N PHE A 134 -0.38 -6.69 11.80
CA PHE A 134 -0.40 -6.56 13.25
C PHE A 134 -0.92 -7.84 13.93
N LYS A 135 -2.02 -8.44 13.42
CA LYS A 135 -2.54 -9.73 13.91
C LYS A 135 -1.54 -10.89 13.77
N LYS A 136 -0.55 -10.76 12.89
CA LYS A 136 0.56 -11.71 12.71
C LYS A 136 1.83 -11.30 13.48
N GLY A 137 1.76 -10.31 14.36
CA GLY A 137 2.88 -9.83 15.16
C GLY A 137 3.91 -9.00 14.38
N ILE A 138 3.53 -8.47 13.20
CA ILE A 138 4.41 -7.71 12.32
C ILE A 138 4.07 -6.23 12.39
N ASN A 139 5.03 -5.43 12.86
CA ASN A 139 4.98 -3.98 12.75
C ASN A 139 5.61 -3.52 11.43
N LEU A 140 4.79 -2.92 10.54
CA LEU A 140 5.26 -2.45 9.24
C LEU A 140 6.07 -1.15 9.31
N ASP A 141 6.06 -0.41 10.42
CA ASP A 141 6.86 0.81 10.59
C ASP A 141 8.26 0.50 11.15
N SER A 142 8.50 -0.70 11.67
CA SER A 142 9.82 -1.12 12.19
C SER A 142 10.67 -1.83 11.15
N ARG A 143 11.87 -2.30 11.53
CA ARG A 143 12.67 -3.20 10.68
C ARG A 143 11.87 -4.48 10.39
N LEU A 144 11.79 -4.87 9.12
CA LEU A 144 11.05 -6.07 8.71
C LEU A 144 11.83 -7.35 9.04
N PRO A 145 11.13 -8.48 9.29
CA PRO A 145 11.77 -9.78 9.42
C PRO A 145 12.55 -10.15 8.16
N VAL A 146 13.68 -10.84 8.33
CA VAL A 146 14.57 -11.23 7.23
C VAL A 146 14.49 -12.73 7.00
N ARG A 147 13.88 -13.12 5.88
CA ARG A 147 13.99 -14.50 5.36
C ARG A 147 15.16 -14.60 4.40
N ARG A 148 16.10 -15.48 4.72
CA ARG A 148 17.31 -15.74 3.94
C ARG A 148 17.08 -16.91 2.99
N VAL A 149 17.86 -16.98 1.92
CA VAL A 149 17.96 -18.17 1.09
C VAL A 149 18.63 -19.24 1.96
N CYS A 150 17.95 -20.38 2.19
CA CYS A 150 18.65 -21.54 2.72
C CYS A 150 19.68 -21.96 1.68
N LYS A 151 20.97 -21.96 2.04
CA LYS A 151 21.97 -22.64 1.22
C LYS A 151 21.62 -24.14 1.22
N PRO A 152 21.67 -24.81 0.06
CA PRO A 152 21.49 -26.25 -0.01
C PRO A 152 22.50 -26.99 0.87
#